data_AF-A0A2N0S1C7-F1
#
_entry.id   AF-A0A2N0S1C7-F1
#
_cell.length_a   1.000
_cell.length_b   1.000
_cell.length_c   1.000
_cell.angle_alpha   90.00
_cell.angle_beta   90.00
_cell.angle_gamma   90.00
#
_symmetry.space_group_name_H-M   'P 1'
#
loop_
_entity.id
_entity.type
_entity.pdbx_description
1 polymer ?
#
loop_
_entity_poly.entity_id
_entity_poly.type
_entity_poly.pdbx_seq_one_letter_code
_entity_poly.pdbx_strand_id
1 'polypeptide(L)'
;MDCPKCDCDTGKKIDDPIINNLELFDNLKEKETELTLDSELILYEENTNFAHLSADLRSFFEDKIQLRKENSNDIEWFNSLEKFFRYIIDCRIIRVQEWFKQNTIRFPQDNNEIVIARYALEQEISKLTLLWTLCGMICHFCSLRCLKNRDYEDDHNCLTDHKCQLTCQFTEAHASNLPIPICSHKAGHEEKHACSEANHLCRKLCYLNEKRNCQNFCVKEIRHEGDNHLCQSTKHYCGDSCSFKTHTDKGGFQCPNKCIIPHEEEHTRHKCENDTCPIQCPIKDC
;
A
#
# COMPACT_ATOMS: atom_id res chain seq x y z
N MET A 1 -15.75 -30.96 -20.88
CA MET A 1 -15.21 -29.78 -21.59
C MET A 1 -15.66 -28.60 -20.76
N ASP A 2 -14.95 -28.30 -19.68
CA ASP A 2 -15.33 -27.18 -18.81
C ASP A 2 -14.52 -25.98 -19.23
N CYS A 3 -15.13 -25.08 -20.01
CA CYS A 3 -14.60 -23.76 -20.28
C CYS A 3 -15.00 -22.86 -19.09
N PRO A 4 -14.09 -22.44 -18.21
CA PRO A 4 -14.42 -21.64 -17.02
C PRO A 4 -14.93 -20.23 -17.36
N LYS A 5 -14.76 -19.83 -18.63
CA LYS A 5 -15.12 -18.51 -19.16
C LYS A 5 -16.33 -18.56 -20.08
N CYS A 6 -17.06 -19.68 -20.09
CA CYS A 6 -18.18 -19.88 -20.97
C CYS A 6 -19.47 -20.08 -20.18
N ASP A 7 -20.59 -19.71 -20.79
CA ASP A 7 -21.91 -20.13 -20.37
C ASP A 7 -22.02 -21.67 -20.54
N CYS A 8 -22.43 -22.36 -19.46
CA CYS A 8 -22.43 -23.82 -19.40
C CYS A 8 -23.45 -24.46 -20.36
N ASP A 9 -24.48 -23.72 -20.77
CA ASP A 9 -25.56 -24.23 -21.61
C ASP A 9 -25.35 -23.97 -23.10
N THR A 10 -24.79 -22.81 -23.43
CA THR A 10 -24.58 -22.35 -24.81
C THR A 10 -23.14 -22.51 -25.27
N GLY A 11 -22.20 -22.72 -24.35
CA GLY A 11 -20.76 -22.80 -24.64
C GLY A 11 -20.14 -21.49 -25.13
N LYS A 12 -20.89 -20.39 -25.12
CA LYS A 12 -20.41 -19.07 -25.57
C LYS A 12 -19.50 -18.46 -24.50
N LYS A 13 -18.42 -17.81 -24.94
CA LYS A 13 -17.57 -17.02 -24.06
C LYS A 13 -18.37 -15.87 -23.46
N ILE A 14 -18.20 -15.66 -22.16
CA ILE A 14 -18.67 -14.45 -21.50
C ILE A 14 -17.60 -13.39 -21.72
N ASP A 15 -17.98 -12.31 -22.40
CA ASP A 15 -17.06 -11.23 -22.73
C ASP A 15 -16.59 -10.52 -21.45
N ASP A 16 -15.34 -10.09 -21.44
CA ASP A 16 -14.83 -9.23 -20.38
C ASP A 16 -15.58 -7.89 -20.44
N PRO A 17 -16.05 -7.35 -19.30
CA PRO A 17 -16.70 -6.05 -19.30
C PRO A 17 -15.74 -4.99 -19.84
N ILE A 18 -16.14 -4.29 -20.90
CA ILE A 18 -15.37 -3.18 -21.48
C ILE A 18 -15.53 -1.98 -20.54
N ILE A 19 -14.60 -1.80 -19.61
CA ILE A 19 -14.52 -0.58 -18.80
C ILE A 19 -13.44 0.31 -19.40
N ASN A 20 -13.82 1.52 -19.78
CA ASN A 20 -12.99 2.43 -20.56
C ASN A 20 -11.81 2.96 -19.72
N ASN A 21 -10.61 2.43 -19.98
CA ASN A 21 -9.36 2.74 -19.27
C ASN A 21 -9.02 4.24 -19.21
N LEU A 22 -9.46 5.00 -20.22
CA LEU A 22 -9.23 6.44 -20.36
C LEU A 22 -9.93 7.28 -19.30
N GLU A 23 -10.98 6.79 -18.64
CA GLU A 23 -11.72 7.57 -17.61
C GLU A 23 -11.08 7.48 -16.21
N LEU A 24 -10.21 6.49 -15.96
CA LEU A 24 -9.64 6.23 -14.63
C LEU A 24 -8.20 6.72 -14.47
N PHE A 25 -7.44 6.77 -15.57
CA PHE A 25 -6.05 7.21 -15.57
C PHE A 25 -5.77 8.05 -16.81
N ASP A 26 -5.94 9.37 -16.68
CA ASP A 26 -5.62 10.37 -17.72
C ASP A 26 -4.16 10.25 -18.22
N ASN A 27 -3.28 9.60 -17.44
CA ASN A 27 -1.85 9.47 -17.69
C ASN A 27 -1.42 8.11 -18.29
N LEU A 28 -2.35 7.22 -18.64
CA LEU A 28 -1.99 6.01 -19.36
C LEU A 28 -1.32 6.41 -20.67
N LYS A 29 -0.04 6.07 -20.84
CA LYS A 29 0.70 6.35 -22.08
C LYS A 29 -0.13 5.75 -23.23
N GLU A 30 -0.62 6.61 -24.12
CA GLU A 30 -1.64 6.38 -25.17
C GLU A 30 -1.39 5.20 -26.14
N LYS A 31 -0.36 4.37 -25.95
CA LYS A 31 0.13 3.40 -26.93
C LYS A 31 0.01 1.92 -26.60
N GLU A 32 -0.36 1.52 -25.39
CA GLU A 32 -0.51 0.10 -25.05
C GLU A 32 -1.79 -0.13 -24.24
N THR A 33 -2.91 -0.17 -24.96
CA THR A 33 -4.29 -0.30 -24.43
C THR A 33 -4.69 -1.72 -24.03
N GLU A 34 -3.76 -2.66 -23.92
CA GLU A 34 -4.05 -4.01 -23.42
C GLU A 34 -3.49 -4.12 -22.00
N LEU A 35 -4.27 -3.62 -21.03
CA LEU A 35 -4.24 -4.21 -19.70
C LEU A 35 -4.42 -5.72 -19.90
N THR A 36 -3.50 -6.53 -19.37
CA THR A 36 -3.57 -7.99 -19.39
C THR A 36 -5.01 -8.41 -19.15
N LEU A 37 -5.60 -9.17 -20.08
CA LEU A 37 -6.99 -9.63 -19.97
C LEU A 37 -7.19 -10.10 -18.52
N ASP A 38 -8.18 -9.56 -17.79
CA ASP A 38 -8.41 -9.93 -16.38
C ASP A 38 -8.38 -11.46 -16.22
N SER A 39 -8.85 -12.15 -17.25
CA SER A 39 -8.85 -13.60 -17.43
C SER A 39 -7.50 -14.34 -17.30
N GLU A 40 -6.38 -13.63 -17.35
CA GLU A 40 -5.00 -14.14 -17.25
C GLU A 40 -4.32 -13.72 -15.93
N LEU A 41 -4.94 -12.81 -15.17
CA LEU A 41 -4.43 -12.37 -13.88
C LEU A 41 -4.75 -13.40 -12.79
N ILE A 42 -3.72 -13.82 -12.08
CA ILE A 42 -3.83 -14.61 -10.84
C ILE A 42 -4.06 -13.61 -9.70
N LEU A 43 -5.32 -13.45 -9.30
CA LEU A 43 -5.72 -12.54 -8.22
C LEU A 43 -5.89 -13.24 -6.87
N TYR A 44 -5.80 -14.56 -6.86
CA TYR A 44 -5.89 -15.36 -5.64
C TYR A 44 -5.11 -16.64 -5.84
N GLU A 45 -4.24 -16.95 -4.88
CA GLU A 45 -3.51 -18.21 -4.83
C GLU A 45 -3.35 -18.62 -3.36
N GLU A 46 -3.73 -19.85 -3.06
CA GLU A 46 -3.70 -20.36 -1.69
C GLU A 46 -2.25 -20.46 -1.19
N ASN A 47 -1.99 -19.96 0.02
CA ASN A 47 -0.66 -19.93 0.66
C ASN A 47 0.39 -18.99 0.02
N THR A 48 -0.01 -18.11 -0.92
CA THR A 48 0.91 -17.12 -1.50
C THR A 48 0.93 -15.83 -0.69
N ASN A 49 2.13 -15.29 -0.44
CA ASN A 49 2.30 -14.00 0.24
C ASN A 49 1.81 -12.86 -0.67
N PHE A 50 1.03 -11.92 -0.12
CA PHE A 50 0.51 -10.77 -0.86
C PHE A 50 1.58 -9.94 -1.60
N ALA A 51 2.78 -9.79 -1.03
CA ALA A 51 3.88 -9.07 -1.66
C ALA A 51 4.33 -9.73 -2.97
N HIS A 52 4.28 -11.07 -3.03
CA HIS A 52 4.56 -11.85 -4.24
C HIS A 52 3.38 -11.81 -5.21
N LEU A 53 2.16 -12.06 -4.71
CA LEU A 53 0.93 -12.02 -5.51
C LEU A 53 0.74 -10.68 -6.23
N SER A 54 1.04 -9.57 -5.55
CA SER A 54 0.91 -8.22 -6.11
C SER A 54 2.12 -7.75 -6.93
N ALA A 55 3.21 -8.51 -6.99
CA ALA A 55 4.48 -8.03 -7.56
C ALA A 55 4.33 -7.61 -9.03
N ASP A 56 3.74 -8.46 -9.87
CA ASP A 56 3.59 -8.20 -11.30
C ASP A 56 2.67 -7.00 -11.57
N LEU A 57 1.59 -6.85 -10.79
CA LEU A 57 0.69 -5.70 -10.92
C LEU A 57 1.34 -4.40 -10.45
N ARG A 58 2.17 -4.44 -9.40
CA ARG A 58 2.95 -3.27 -8.98
C ARG A 58 3.96 -2.86 -10.04
N SER A 59 4.70 -3.83 -10.60
CA SER A 59 5.64 -3.58 -11.69
C SER A 59 4.94 -3.01 -12.92
N PHE A 60 3.80 -3.58 -13.32
CA PHE A 60 3.01 -3.06 -14.43
C PHE A 60 2.57 -1.61 -14.18
N PHE A 61 2.02 -1.31 -12.98
CA PHE A 61 1.60 0.03 -12.62
C PHE A 61 2.77 1.03 -12.68
N GLU A 62 3.92 0.67 -12.13
CA GLU A 62 5.10 1.53 -12.15
C GLU A 62 5.66 1.76 -13.58
N ASP A 63 5.67 0.72 -14.42
CA ASP A 63 6.21 0.80 -15.78
C ASP A 63 5.29 1.56 -16.75
N LYS A 64 3.97 1.37 -16.61
CA LYS A 64 2.97 1.85 -17.58
C LYS A 64 2.22 3.09 -17.15
N ILE A 65 2.02 3.27 -15.84
CA ILE A 65 1.17 4.34 -15.30
C ILE A 65 2.03 5.38 -14.59
N GLN A 66 2.68 5.02 -13.48
CA GLN A 66 3.43 6.00 -12.70
C GLN A 66 4.52 5.34 -11.85
N LEU A 67 5.78 5.70 -12.14
CA LEU A 67 6.93 5.31 -11.33
C LEU A 67 6.85 5.96 -9.94
N ARG A 68 7.01 5.16 -8.89
CA ARG A 68 6.97 5.67 -7.50
C ARG A 68 8.07 6.67 -7.23
N LYS A 69 9.28 6.37 -7.70
CA LYS A 69 10.49 7.16 -7.47
C LYS A 69 10.43 8.57 -8.10
N GLU A 70 9.58 8.77 -9.09
CA GLU A 70 9.42 10.05 -9.79
C GLU A 70 8.31 10.91 -9.17
N ASN A 71 7.49 10.33 -8.28
CA ASN A 71 6.44 11.05 -7.59
C ASN A 71 6.99 11.64 -6.28
N SER A 72 6.93 12.97 -6.16
CA SER A 72 7.34 13.69 -4.95
C SER A 72 6.34 13.53 -3.79
N ASN A 73 5.09 13.15 -4.07
CA ASN A 73 4.05 12.91 -3.09
C ASN A 73 3.66 11.43 -3.05
N ASP A 74 4.23 10.70 -2.09
CA ASP A 74 3.97 9.27 -1.93
C ASP A 74 2.50 8.94 -1.60
N ILE A 75 1.76 9.87 -0.98
CA ILE A 75 0.33 9.69 -0.70
C ILE A 75 -0.48 9.69 -2.00
N GLU A 76 -0.18 10.61 -2.92
CA GLU A 76 -0.84 10.67 -4.23
C GLU A 76 -0.53 9.43 -5.07
N TRP A 77 0.73 9.01 -5.07
CA TRP A 77 1.14 7.77 -5.75
C TRP A 77 0.41 6.54 -5.16
N PHE A 78 0.39 6.41 -3.83
CA PHE A 78 -0.27 5.31 -3.13
C PHE A 78 -1.76 5.26 -3.47
N ASN A 79 -2.46 6.40 -3.42
CA ASN A 79 -3.88 6.48 -3.75
C ASN A 79 -4.15 6.09 -5.22
N SER A 80 -3.20 6.35 -6.11
CA SER A 80 -3.30 5.97 -7.53
C SER A 80 -3.13 4.46 -7.72
N LEU A 81 -2.18 3.84 -7.00
CA LEU A 81 -2.03 2.38 -6.98
C LEU A 81 -3.24 1.68 -6.36
N GLU A 82 -3.78 2.21 -5.25
CA GLU A 82 -4.96 1.64 -4.61
C GLU A 82 -6.19 1.67 -5.54
N LYS A 83 -6.40 2.79 -6.25
CA LYS A 83 -7.43 2.91 -7.30
C LYS A 83 -7.22 1.87 -8.41
N PHE A 84 -5.98 1.65 -8.82
CA PHE A 84 -5.63 0.68 -9.85
C PHE A 84 -5.96 -0.76 -9.42
N PHE A 85 -5.58 -1.16 -8.21
CA PHE A 85 -5.94 -2.47 -7.69
C PHE A 85 -7.46 -2.63 -7.57
N ARG A 86 -8.15 -1.64 -7.00
CA ARG A 86 -9.61 -1.68 -6.89
C ARG A 86 -10.28 -1.86 -8.25
N TYR A 87 -9.81 -1.14 -9.28
CA TYR A 87 -10.33 -1.31 -10.64
C TYR A 87 -10.21 -2.75 -11.15
N ILE A 88 -9.04 -3.38 -11.01
CA ILE A 88 -8.82 -4.76 -11.45
C ILE A 88 -9.75 -5.73 -10.70
N ILE A 89 -9.89 -5.53 -9.39
CA ILE A 89 -10.77 -6.35 -8.56
C ILE A 89 -12.24 -6.16 -8.93
N ASP A 90 -12.69 -4.92 -9.16
CA ASP A 90 -14.06 -4.62 -9.58
C ASP A 90 -14.39 -5.28 -10.93
N CYS A 91 -13.46 -5.24 -11.90
CA CYS A 91 -13.60 -5.96 -13.18
C CYS A 91 -13.82 -7.47 -12.96
N ARG A 92 -13.03 -8.10 -12.07
CA ARG A 92 -13.17 -9.52 -11.74
C ARG A 92 -14.52 -9.81 -11.09
N ILE A 93 -14.94 -8.97 -10.15
CA ILE A 93 -16.22 -9.12 -9.44
C ILE A 93 -17.39 -9.05 -10.42
N ILE A 94 -17.44 -8.02 -11.27
CA ILE A 94 -18.50 -7.85 -12.29
C ILE A 94 -18.58 -9.09 -13.18
N ARG A 95 -17.44 -9.58 -13.66
CA ARG A 95 -17.41 -10.74 -14.55
C ARG A 95 -17.91 -12.01 -13.86
N VAL A 96 -17.47 -12.29 -12.64
CA VAL A 96 -17.90 -13.49 -11.91
C VAL A 96 -19.38 -13.40 -11.54
N GLN A 97 -19.88 -12.23 -11.18
CA GLN A 97 -21.30 -12.01 -10.92
C GLN A 97 -22.15 -12.22 -12.17
N GLU A 98 -21.72 -11.70 -13.32
CA GLU A 98 -22.44 -11.91 -14.58
C GLU A 98 -22.37 -13.39 -15.01
N TRP A 99 -21.22 -14.06 -14.85
CA TRP A 99 -21.09 -15.49 -15.08
C TRP A 99 -22.08 -16.29 -14.20
N PHE A 100 -22.13 -15.99 -12.91
CA PHE A 100 -23.04 -16.66 -11.99
C PHE A 100 -24.51 -16.44 -12.38
N LYS A 101 -24.88 -15.20 -12.72
CA LYS A 101 -26.22 -14.83 -13.14
C LYS A 101 -26.66 -15.55 -14.41
N GLN A 102 -25.83 -15.56 -15.46
CA GLN A 102 -26.15 -16.24 -16.72
C GLN A 102 -26.35 -17.75 -16.51
N ASN A 103 -25.45 -18.39 -15.74
CA ASN A 103 -25.52 -19.83 -15.50
C ASN A 103 -26.65 -20.25 -14.53
N THR A 104 -27.27 -19.28 -13.84
CA THR A 104 -28.37 -19.55 -12.89
C THR A 104 -29.73 -19.03 -13.35
N ILE A 105 -29.80 -18.26 -14.44
CA ILE A 105 -31.02 -17.54 -14.87
C ILE A 105 -32.23 -18.46 -15.15
N ARG A 106 -31.95 -19.70 -15.57
CA ARG A 106 -32.98 -20.70 -15.92
C ARG A 106 -33.69 -21.30 -14.71
N PHE A 107 -33.13 -21.13 -13.52
CA PHE A 107 -33.67 -21.71 -12.31
C PHE A 107 -34.48 -20.68 -11.51
N PRO A 108 -35.45 -21.12 -10.69
CA PRO A 108 -36.16 -20.24 -9.78
C PRO A 108 -35.20 -19.51 -8.82
N GLN A 109 -35.40 -18.20 -8.62
CA GLN A 109 -34.52 -17.41 -7.77
C GLN A 109 -34.59 -17.79 -6.28
N ASP A 110 -35.68 -18.42 -5.86
CA ASP A 110 -35.93 -18.96 -4.52
C ASP A 110 -35.45 -20.42 -4.37
N ASN A 111 -34.80 -20.99 -5.39
CA ASN A 111 -34.16 -22.28 -5.27
C ASN A 111 -33.05 -22.22 -4.20
N ASN A 112 -33.18 -23.07 -3.17
CA ASN A 112 -32.29 -23.07 -2.02
C ASN A 112 -30.81 -23.27 -2.39
N GLU A 113 -30.51 -24.12 -3.38
CA GLU A 113 -29.13 -24.35 -3.82
C GLU A 113 -28.50 -23.11 -4.45
N ILE A 114 -29.29 -22.32 -5.19
CA ILE A 114 -28.84 -21.08 -5.82
C ILE A 114 -28.65 -19.97 -4.80
N VAL A 115 -29.53 -19.90 -3.81
CA VAL A 115 -29.38 -18.96 -2.69
C VAL A 115 -28.09 -19.27 -1.92
N ILE A 116 -27.85 -20.55 -1.60
CA ILE A 116 -26.61 -20.99 -0.93
C ILE A 116 -25.37 -20.66 -1.78
N ALA A 117 -25.40 -20.94 -3.09
CA ALA A 117 -24.28 -20.67 -3.98
C ALA A 117 -24.01 -19.18 -4.14
N ARG A 118 -25.05 -18.33 -4.17
CA ARG A 118 -24.90 -16.86 -4.22
C ARG A 118 -24.23 -16.33 -2.96
N TYR A 119 -24.65 -16.83 -1.79
CA TYR A 119 -24.02 -16.44 -0.53
C TYR A 119 -22.55 -16.86 -0.46
N ALA A 120 -22.22 -18.07 -0.95
CA ALA A 120 -20.82 -18.50 -1.05
C ALA A 120 -20.01 -17.60 -1.99
N LEU A 121 -20.56 -17.20 -3.14
CA LEU A 121 -19.92 -16.26 -4.05
C LEU A 121 -19.66 -14.90 -3.38
N GLU A 122 -20.64 -14.34 -2.67
CA GLU A 122 -20.50 -13.06 -1.95
C GLU A 122 -19.39 -13.13 -0.88
N GLN A 123 -19.24 -14.27 -0.20
CA GLN A 123 -18.14 -14.49 0.74
C GLN A 123 -16.77 -14.49 0.04
N GLU A 124 -16.64 -15.18 -1.09
CA GLU A 124 -15.38 -15.20 -1.85
C GLU A 124 -15.03 -13.83 -2.44
N ILE A 125 -16.03 -13.07 -2.90
CA ILE A 125 -15.86 -11.66 -3.31
C ILE A 125 -15.32 -10.84 -2.13
N SER A 126 -15.91 -10.99 -0.95
CA SER A 126 -15.50 -10.25 0.25
C SER A 126 -14.05 -10.58 0.66
N LYS A 127 -13.67 -11.87 0.60
CA LYS A 127 -12.29 -12.31 0.84
C LYS A 127 -11.31 -11.74 -0.16
N LEU A 128 -11.66 -11.74 -1.46
CA LEU A 128 -10.83 -11.19 -2.52
C LEU A 128 -10.61 -9.68 -2.32
N THR A 129 -11.68 -8.92 -2.07
CA THR A 129 -11.60 -7.48 -1.81
C THR A 129 -10.71 -7.17 -0.61
N LEU A 130 -10.85 -7.94 0.48
CA LEU A 130 -10.04 -7.75 1.68
C LEU A 130 -8.56 -8.07 1.42
N LEU A 131 -8.27 -9.16 0.70
CA LEU A 131 -6.91 -9.54 0.32
C LEU A 131 -6.18 -8.43 -0.44
N TRP A 132 -6.87 -7.73 -1.34
CA TRP A 132 -6.31 -6.67 -2.18
C TRP A 132 -6.42 -5.26 -1.58
N THR A 133 -6.97 -5.13 -0.37
CA THR A 133 -6.99 -3.86 0.35
C THR A 133 -5.60 -3.57 0.92
N LEU A 134 -4.97 -2.49 0.45
CA LEU A 134 -3.65 -2.07 0.89
C LEU A 134 -3.67 -1.53 2.33
N CYS A 135 -2.55 -1.71 3.03
CA CYS A 135 -2.38 -1.27 4.41
C CYS A 135 -2.32 0.26 4.53
N GLY A 136 -1.52 0.95 3.70
CA GLY A 136 -1.44 2.42 3.69
C GLY A 136 -0.81 3.08 4.92
N MET A 137 -0.43 2.32 5.95
CA MET A 137 0.28 2.84 7.13
C MET A 137 1.71 3.28 6.77
N ILE A 138 2.31 4.16 7.57
CA ILE A 138 3.71 4.56 7.35
C ILE A 138 4.63 3.34 7.53
N CYS A 139 5.53 3.13 6.59
CA CYS A 139 6.52 2.05 6.62
C CYS A 139 7.39 2.15 7.89
N HIS A 140 7.78 1.00 8.42
CA HIS A 140 8.67 0.91 9.57
C HIS A 140 10.05 1.50 9.26
N PHE A 141 10.56 1.28 8.04
CA PHE A 141 11.95 1.56 7.69
C PHE A 141 12.16 2.93 7.06
N CYS A 142 11.12 3.54 6.48
CA CYS A 142 11.14 4.85 5.82
C CYS A 142 9.76 5.52 5.92
N SER A 143 9.61 6.71 5.34
CA SER A 143 8.37 7.49 5.44
C SER A 143 7.36 7.20 4.31
N LEU A 144 7.59 6.15 3.53
CA LEU A 144 6.67 5.73 2.46
C LEU A 144 5.49 4.92 2.99
N ARG A 145 4.38 4.89 2.25
CA ARG A 145 3.17 4.10 2.51
C ARG A 145 3.42 2.61 2.31
N CYS A 146 2.91 1.81 3.25
CA CYS A 146 2.98 0.36 3.27
C CYS A 146 2.19 -0.25 2.10
N LEU A 147 2.83 -1.19 1.38
CA LEU A 147 2.24 -1.87 0.22
C LEU A 147 1.84 -3.33 0.52
N LYS A 148 1.87 -3.73 1.78
CA LYS A 148 1.30 -5.02 2.20
C LYS A 148 -0.24 -4.91 2.28
N ASN A 149 -0.93 -6.05 2.32
CA ASN A 149 -2.36 -6.07 2.59
C ASN A 149 -2.63 -5.61 4.04
N ARG A 150 -3.84 -5.10 4.28
CA ARG A 150 -4.25 -4.50 5.55
C ARG A 150 -4.12 -5.40 6.79
N ASP A 151 -4.33 -6.71 6.63
CA ASP A 151 -4.41 -7.66 7.74
C ASP A 151 -3.09 -8.40 8.02
N TYR A 152 -1.96 -7.87 7.54
CA TYR A 152 -0.66 -8.50 7.76
C TYR A 152 -0.12 -8.15 9.17
N GLU A 153 0.33 -9.15 9.94
CA GLU A 153 0.70 -8.98 11.36
C GLU A 153 2.14 -8.46 11.60
N ASP A 154 3.02 -8.46 10.59
CA ASP A 154 4.40 -7.96 10.75
C ASP A 154 4.54 -6.44 10.51
N ASP A 155 5.77 -5.94 10.66
CA ASP A 155 6.14 -4.56 10.36
C ASP A 155 5.69 -4.07 8.97
N HIS A 156 5.20 -2.84 8.96
CA HIS A 156 4.78 -2.09 7.77
C HIS A 156 5.95 -1.95 6.79
N ASN A 157 5.77 -2.42 5.55
CA ASN A 157 6.82 -2.41 4.55
C ASN A 157 6.31 -1.79 3.23
N CYS A 158 7.00 -0.79 2.71
CA CYS A 158 6.68 -0.15 1.43
C CYS A 158 7.12 -0.98 0.21
N LEU A 159 7.78 -2.12 0.43
CA LEU A 159 8.26 -3.07 -0.56
C LEU A 159 9.24 -2.46 -1.58
N THR A 160 10.06 -1.50 -1.11
CA THR A 160 11.15 -0.87 -1.87
C THR A 160 12.49 -1.07 -1.13
N ASP A 161 13.56 -0.46 -1.62
CA ASP A 161 14.87 -0.47 -0.94
C ASP A 161 14.96 0.52 0.24
N HIS A 162 13.88 1.24 0.54
CA HIS A 162 13.76 2.26 1.58
C HIS A 162 14.67 3.50 1.41
N LYS A 163 15.34 3.66 0.26
CA LYS A 163 16.27 4.76 -0.02
C LYS A 163 15.61 5.88 -0.82
N CYS A 164 15.93 7.12 -0.48
CA CYS A 164 15.51 8.26 -1.29
C CYS A 164 16.22 8.23 -2.65
N GLN A 165 15.45 8.29 -3.73
CA GLN A 165 15.96 8.26 -5.12
C GLN A 165 16.07 9.66 -5.74
N LEU A 166 15.76 10.71 -4.98
CA LEU A 166 15.83 12.09 -5.44
C LEU A 166 17.26 12.62 -5.37
N THR A 167 17.62 13.50 -6.30
CA THR A 167 18.95 14.09 -6.37
C THR A 167 19.18 15.13 -5.28
N CYS A 168 20.44 15.29 -4.87
CA CYS A 168 20.87 16.32 -3.93
C CYS A 168 20.42 17.72 -4.40
N GLN A 169 19.83 18.50 -3.51
CA GLN A 169 19.36 19.86 -3.79
C GLN A 169 20.43 20.93 -3.58
N PHE A 170 21.60 20.57 -3.05
CA PHE A 170 22.76 21.46 -2.89
C PHE A 170 23.61 21.47 -4.16
N THR A 171 23.00 21.84 -5.28
CA THR A 171 23.61 21.71 -6.61
C THR A 171 24.84 22.60 -6.78
N GLU A 172 24.90 23.73 -6.07
CA GLU A 172 26.04 24.67 -6.11
C GLU A 172 27.31 24.10 -5.47
N ALA A 173 27.15 23.11 -4.58
CA ALA A 173 28.25 22.44 -3.91
C ALA A 173 28.81 21.25 -4.72
N HIS A 174 28.29 21.00 -5.92
CA HIS A 174 28.74 19.98 -6.85
C HIS A 174 29.30 20.62 -8.13
N ALA A 175 30.34 20.01 -8.71
CA ALA A 175 30.93 20.51 -9.95
C ALA A 175 29.92 20.43 -11.11
N SER A 176 29.72 21.53 -11.84
CA SER A 176 28.67 21.65 -12.89
C SER A 176 28.76 20.64 -14.03
N ASN A 177 29.90 19.96 -14.19
CA ASN A 177 30.14 18.97 -15.25
C ASN A 177 29.94 17.52 -14.79
N LEU A 178 29.57 17.28 -13.52
CA LEU A 178 29.33 15.95 -12.97
C LEU A 178 27.85 15.74 -12.63
N PRO A 179 27.34 14.50 -12.72
CA PRO A 179 26.01 14.18 -12.24
C PRO A 179 25.85 14.54 -10.76
N ILE A 180 24.71 15.13 -10.41
CA ILE A 180 24.38 15.44 -9.02
C ILE A 180 24.11 14.11 -8.29
N PRO A 181 24.77 13.84 -7.16
CA PRO A 181 24.59 12.59 -6.43
C PRO A 181 23.18 12.47 -5.84
N ILE A 182 22.73 11.22 -5.65
CA ILE A 182 21.45 10.91 -5.01
C ILE A 182 21.45 11.25 -3.52
N CYS A 183 20.26 11.48 -2.99
CA CYS A 183 20.05 11.70 -1.57
C CYS A 183 20.51 10.49 -0.74
N SER A 184 21.13 10.75 0.41
CA SER A 184 21.60 9.71 1.34
C SER A 184 20.59 9.35 2.43
N HIS A 185 19.41 9.96 2.42
CA HIS A 185 18.36 9.76 3.42
C HIS A 185 17.37 8.64 3.06
N LYS A 186 16.56 8.24 4.04
CA LYS A 186 15.46 7.27 3.85
C LYS A 186 14.37 7.87 2.96
N ALA A 187 13.70 7.04 2.17
CA ALA A 187 12.65 7.48 1.26
C ALA A 187 11.47 8.18 1.97
N GLY A 188 10.81 9.11 1.26
CA GLY A 188 9.62 9.83 1.75
C GLY A 188 9.89 10.94 2.77
N HIS A 189 11.14 11.38 2.92
CA HIS A 189 11.46 12.48 3.83
C HIS A 189 11.02 13.84 3.26
N GLU A 190 10.62 14.76 4.15
CA GLU A 190 10.02 16.07 3.77
C GLU A 190 11.07 17.18 3.58
N GLU A 191 12.27 17.04 4.16
CA GLU A 191 13.32 18.06 4.11
C GLU A 191 14.13 18.05 2.80
N LYS A 192 15.07 18.99 2.67
CA LYS A 192 15.94 19.08 1.51
C LYS A 192 16.75 17.80 1.29
N HIS A 193 16.85 17.37 0.04
CA HIS A 193 17.64 16.21 -0.35
C HIS A 193 19.13 16.50 -0.26
N ALA A 194 19.87 15.70 0.50
CA ALA A 194 21.30 15.87 0.70
C ALA A 194 22.07 14.57 0.47
N CYS A 195 23.11 14.63 -0.35
CA CYS A 195 24.03 13.51 -0.55
C CYS A 195 25.06 13.37 0.59
N SER A 196 25.85 12.30 0.53
CA SER A 196 26.97 12.03 1.44
C SER A 196 28.34 12.45 0.93
N GLU A 197 28.46 12.82 -0.34
CA GLU A 197 29.75 13.07 -0.99
C GLU A 197 30.35 14.42 -0.62
N ALA A 198 29.50 15.39 -0.28
CA ALA A 198 29.92 16.68 0.24
C ALA A 198 29.43 16.83 1.69
N ASN A 199 30.22 17.55 2.49
CA ASN A 199 29.95 17.81 3.90
C ASN A 199 28.86 18.88 4.06
N HIS A 200 27.68 18.64 3.48
CA HIS A 200 26.52 19.52 3.60
C HIS A 200 26.00 19.56 5.04
N LEU A 201 26.02 18.40 5.69
CA LEU A 201 25.35 18.17 6.96
C LEU A 201 26.31 17.85 8.10
N CYS A 202 25.88 18.19 9.31
CA CYS A 202 26.58 17.94 10.57
C CYS A 202 26.79 16.45 10.86
N ARG A 203 25.78 15.60 10.59
CA ARG A 203 25.83 14.13 10.74
C ARG A 203 26.14 13.58 12.13
N LYS A 204 26.19 14.41 13.17
CA LYS A 204 26.20 13.94 14.56
C LYS A 204 24.88 13.24 14.90
N LEU A 205 24.89 12.36 15.91
CA LEU A 205 23.68 11.63 16.33
C LEU A 205 22.56 12.59 16.72
N CYS A 206 21.35 12.28 16.28
CA CYS A 206 20.14 12.97 16.72
C CYS A 206 19.95 12.77 18.23
N TYR A 207 19.60 13.83 18.94
CA TYR A 207 19.24 13.78 20.35
C TYR A 207 18.05 12.83 20.64
N LEU A 208 17.23 12.55 19.63
CA LEU A 208 16.05 11.66 19.69
C LEU A 208 16.24 10.35 18.91
N ASN A 209 17.48 9.88 18.74
CA ASN A 209 17.82 8.66 17.97
C ASN A 209 17.08 7.39 18.41
N GLU A 210 16.70 7.27 19.68
CA GLU A 210 15.94 6.14 20.21
C GLU A 210 14.43 6.23 19.96
N LYS A 211 13.92 7.38 19.48
CA LYS A 211 12.50 7.58 19.24
C LYS A 211 12.07 7.07 17.87
N ARG A 212 10.83 6.61 17.79
CA ARG A 212 10.24 6.16 16.53
C ARG A 212 10.18 7.33 15.54
N ASN A 213 10.38 7.00 14.27
CA ASN A 213 10.52 7.94 13.15
C ASN A 213 11.85 8.71 13.14
N CYS A 214 12.79 8.49 14.07
CA CYS A 214 14.09 9.15 13.98
C CYS A 214 14.91 8.67 12.77
N GLN A 215 15.68 9.59 12.19
CA GLN A 215 16.57 9.34 11.06
C GLN A 215 18.04 9.21 11.50
N ASN A 216 18.25 9.08 12.82
CA ASN A 216 19.50 8.86 13.54
C ASN A 216 20.55 9.97 13.46
N PHE A 217 20.67 10.69 12.35
CA PHE A 217 21.73 11.66 12.13
C PHE A 217 21.20 13.05 11.89
N CYS A 218 21.98 14.04 12.34
CA CYS A 218 21.65 15.44 12.24
C CYS A 218 21.75 15.95 10.80
N VAL A 219 20.72 16.68 10.40
CA VAL A 219 20.53 17.25 9.06
C VAL A 219 20.75 18.75 9.00
N LYS A 220 21.14 19.36 10.13
CA LYS A 220 21.60 20.74 10.15
C LYS A 220 22.91 20.87 9.38
N GLU A 221 23.18 22.08 8.87
CA GLU A 221 24.42 22.39 8.17
C GLU A 221 25.65 22.10 9.03
N ILE A 222 26.77 21.77 8.37
CA ILE A 222 28.03 21.57 9.08
C ILE A 222 28.41 22.84 9.85
N ARG A 223 28.86 22.66 11.11
CA ARG A 223 29.21 23.75 12.04
C ARG A 223 28.04 24.65 12.45
N HIS A 224 26.79 24.17 12.39
CA HIS A 224 25.68 24.86 13.04
C HIS A 224 25.96 25.09 14.54
N GLU A 225 25.48 26.22 15.06
CA GLU A 225 25.58 26.54 16.49
C GLU A 225 24.56 25.72 17.31
N GLY A 226 24.90 25.46 18.58
CA GLY A 226 24.07 24.74 19.55
C GLY A 226 24.26 23.22 19.61
N ASP A 227 24.07 22.66 20.80
CA ASP A 227 24.30 21.23 21.11
C ASP A 227 23.16 20.30 20.68
N ASN A 228 21.99 20.87 20.36
CA ASN A 228 20.81 20.08 19.98
C ASN A 228 20.89 19.65 18.51
N HIS A 229 21.43 18.45 18.31
CA HIS A 229 21.47 17.76 17.03
C HIS A 229 20.10 17.14 16.73
N LEU A 230 19.45 17.61 15.66
CA LEU A 230 18.14 17.15 15.23
C LEU A 230 18.22 16.53 13.84
N CYS A 231 17.54 15.40 13.67
CA CYS A 231 17.34 14.78 12.36
C CYS A 231 16.15 15.42 11.63
N GLN A 232 15.93 15.02 10.38
CA GLN A 232 14.89 15.57 9.50
C GLN A 232 13.44 15.23 9.84
N SER A 233 13.22 14.48 10.92
CA SER A 233 11.87 14.09 11.30
C SER A 233 11.16 15.25 11.97
N THR A 234 10.10 15.75 11.32
CA THR A 234 9.23 16.79 11.86
C THR A 234 8.53 16.37 13.14
N LYS A 235 8.31 15.05 13.32
CA LYS A 235 7.74 14.46 14.53
C LYS A 235 8.50 13.19 14.91
N HIS A 236 8.92 13.13 16.17
CA HIS A 236 9.37 11.90 16.80
C HIS A 236 8.22 11.33 17.62
N TYR A 237 7.93 10.06 17.45
CA TYR A 237 6.79 9.45 18.15
C TYR A 237 7.26 8.77 19.43
N CYS A 238 6.36 8.73 20.42
CA CYS A 238 6.57 7.98 21.66
C CYS A 238 7.03 6.54 21.38
N GLY A 239 6.41 5.86 20.40
CA GLY A 239 6.85 4.54 19.94
C GLY A 239 6.46 3.36 20.84
N ASP A 240 5.81 3.61 21.98
CA ASP A 240 5.27 2.55 22.85
C ASP A 240 4.13 1.77 22.18
N SER A 241 3.80 0.60 22.71
CA SER A 241 2.74 -0.24 22.14
C SER A 241 1.36 0.41 22.28
N CYS A 242 0.52 0.29 21.25
CA CYS A 242 -0.84 0.81 21.27
C CYS A 242 -1.63 0.27 22.47
N SER A 243 -2.41 1.13 23.12
CA SER A 243 -3.21 0.77 24.29
C SER A 243 -4.45 -0.07 23.93
N PHE A 244 -4.77 -0.23 22.64
CA PHE A 244 -5.93 -1.01 22.22
C PHE A 244 -5.72 -2.50 22.45
N LYS A 245 -6.53 -3.05 23.36
CA LYS A 245 -6.61 -4.46 23.71
C LYS A 245 -8.07 -4.83 23.90
N THR A 246 -8.47 -6.01 23.45
CA THR A 246 -9.83 -6.53 23.65
C THR A 246 -9.84 -8.05 23.60
N HIS A 247 -10.98 -8.68 23.86
CA HIS A 247 -11.18 -10.11 23.68
C HIS A 247 -11.96 -10.38 22.39
N THR A 248 -11.54 -11.41 21.67
CA THR A 248 -12.17 -11.92 20.45
C THR A 248 -12.51 -13.40 20.65
N ASP A 249 -13.28 -13.98 19.73
CA ASP A 249 -13.60 -15.41 19.75
C ASP A 249 -12.35 -16.30 19.65
N LYS A 250 -11.23 -15.75 19.16
CA LYS A 250 -9.92 -16.42 19.06
C LYS A 250 -9.01 -16.15 20.27
N GLY A 251 -9.49 -15.44 21.29
CA GLY A 251 -8.74 -15.08 22.50
C GLY A 251 -8.46 -13.58 22.63
N GLY A 252 -7.52 -13.21 23.51
CA GLY A 252 -7.12 -11.82 23.73
C GLY A 252 -6.40 -11.24 22.51
N PHE A 253 -6.91 -10.13 21.99
CA PHE A 253 -6.30 -9.34 20.93
C PHE A 253 -5.60 -8.12 21.51
N GLN A 254 -4.36 -7.90 21.11
CA GLN A 254 -3.62 -6.67 21.37
C GLN A 254 -3.18 -6.08 20.04
N CYS A 255 -3.44 -4.78 19.84
CA CYS A 255 -3.02 -4.10 18.62
C CYS A 255 -1.49 -4.19 18.46
N PRO A 256 -0.97 -4.70 17.32
CA PRO A 256 0.47 -4.83 17.10
C PRO A 256 1.14 -3.48 16.84
N ASN A 257 0.37 -2.44 16.52
CA ASN A 257 0.88 -1.14 16.14
C ASN A 257 1.50 -0.36 17.32
N LYS A 258 2.40 0.56 16.97
CA LYS A 258 3.04 1.49 17.90
C LYS A 258 2.35 2.85 17.92
N CYS A 259 2.51 3.54 19.04
CA CYS A 259 2.01 4.89 19.27
C CYS A 259 2.56 5.86 18.21
N ILE A 260 1.71 6.75 17.74
CA ILE A 260 2.03 7.87 16.84
C ILE A 260 1.83 9.23 17.51
N ILE A 261 1.58 9.25 18.81
CA ILE A 261 1.52 10.51 19.57
C ILE A 261 2.96 11.06 19.66
N PRO A 262 3.18 12.36 19.41
CA PRO A 262 4.49 12.99 19.55
C PRO A 262 5.12 12.71 20.91
N HIS A 263 6.44 12.53 20.94
CA HIS A 263 7.15 12.23 22.18
C HIS A 263 7.03 13.35 23.22
N GLU A 264 6.90 14.59 22.77
CA GLU A 264 6.80 15.79 23.60
C GLU A 264 5.43 15.91 24.30
N GLU A 265 4.42 15.18 23.83
CA GLU A 265 3.08 15.18 24.42
C GLU A 265 2.98 14.11 25.51
N GLU A 266 2.70 14.53 26.75
CA GLU A 266 2.39 13.59 27.83
C GLU A 266 1.07 12.86 27.56
N HIS A 267 1.10 11.53 27.62
CA HIS A 267 -0.09 10.70 27.44
C HIS A 267 0.04 9.38 28.20
N THR A 268 -1.09 8.90 28.71
CA THR A 268 -1.21 7.58 29.36
C THR A 268 -1.88 6.54 28.46
N ARG A 269 -2.57 6.99 27.41
CA ARG A 269 -3.22 6.13 26.41
C ARG A 269 -2.55 6.29 25.06
N HIS A 270 -1.88 5.24 24.61
CA HIS A 270 -1.15 5.19 23.35
C HIS A 270 -2.10 4.90 22.18
N LYS A 271 -2.04 5.72 21.14
CA LYS A 271 -2.86 5.62 19.93
C LYS A 271 -1.99 5.39 18.71
N CYS A 272 -2.32 4.38 17.90
CA CYS A 272 -1.70 4.15 16.59
C CYS A 272 -2.39 4.93 15.46
N GLU A 273 -1.78 4.95 14.27
CA GLU A 273 -2.35 5.61 13.07
C GLU A 273 -3.62 4.90 12.55
N ASN A 274 -3.83 3.63 12.90
CA ASN A 274 -5.03 2.91 12.49
C ASN A 274 -6.27 3.56 13.13
N ASP A 275 -7.14 4.09 12.28
CA ASP A 275 -8.41 4.75 12.60
C ASP A 275 -9.60 3.80 12.51
N THR A 276 -9.38 2.60 11.96
CA THR A 276 -10.39 1.57 11.77
C THR A 276 -10.15 0.39 12.71
N CYS A 277 -11.23 -0.30 13.10
CA CYS A 277 -11.12 -1.49 13.92
C CYS A 277 -10.40 -2.61 13.12
N PRO A 278 -9.28 -3.17 13.62
CA PRO A 278 -8.59 -4.27 12.95
C PRO A 278 -9.25 -5.64 13.20
N ILE A 279 -10.35 -5.67 13.96
CA ILE A 279 -11.03 -6.91 14.34
C ILE A 279 -12.19 -7.09 13.40
N GLN A 280 -12.26 -8.27 12.78
CA GLN A 280 -13.40 -8.68 11.98
C GLN A 280 -14.66 -8.67 12.86
N CYS A 281 -15.68 -7.92 12.43
CA CYS A 281 -16.91 -7.81 13.19
C CYS A 281 -17.56 -9.20 13.34
N PRO A 282 -17.97 -9.61 14.56
CA PRO A 282 -18.66 -10.89 14.75
C PRO A 282 -20.08 -10.89 14.17
N ILE A 283 -20.59 -9.72 13.77
CA ILE A 283 -21.86 -9.58 13.07
C ILE A 283 -21.62 -9.98 11.62
N LYS A 284 -22.37 -10.98 11.13
CA LYS A 284 -22.40 -11.31 9.69
C LYS A 284 -22.82 -10.06 8.90
N ASP A 285 -22.08 -9.78 7.83
CA ASP A 285 -22.37 -8.71 6.85
C ASP A 285 -22.16 -7.27 7.37
N CYS A 286 -21.21 -7.07 8.29
CA CYS A 286 -20.77 -5.76 8.79
C CYS A 286 -19.48 -5.27 8.13
#